data_AF-A0A9X3DCS9-F1
#
_entry.id   AF-A0A9X3DCS9-F1
#
_cell.length_a   1.000
_cell.length_b   1.000
_cell.length_c   1.000
_cell.angle_alpha   90.00
_cell.angle_beta   90.00
_cell.angle_gamma   90.00
#
_symmetry.space_group_name_H-M   'P 1'
#
loop_
_entity.id
_entity.type
_entity.pdbx_description
1 polymer ?
#
loop_
_entity_poly.entity_id
_entity_poly.type
_entity_poly.pdbx_seq_one_letter_code
_entity_poly.pdbx_strand_id
1 'polypeptide(L)'
;MPRLKKPDPRTHEEKQAEFLENVTLYGNITEACRKARLDRKTMYRWKIDEPEFAKAWDEAAEIGIEAIEDEARRRAFKGTLKPIYQGGVKVGTVREYSDTLLIFLLKGAKGSKYKERMQLSGDKENPVALEIRSTVVFEDMSEQQTKS
;
A
#
# COMPACT_ATOMS: atom_id res chain seq x y z
N MET A 1 33.86 -13.82 -20.54
CA MET A 1 32.64 -13.57 -21.35
C MET A 1 31.43 -13.54 -20.43
N PRO A 2 30.61 -12.48 -20.42
CA PRO A 2 29.37 -12.47 -19.64
C PRO A 2 28.38 -13.47 -20.25
N ARG A 3 27.76 -14.32 -19.43
CA ARG A 3 26.71 -15.24 -19.88
C ARG A 3 25.47 -14.42 -20.21
N LEU A 4 25.10 -14.35 -21.49
CA LEU A 4 23.83 -13.77 -21.94
C LEU A 4 22.68 -14.52 -21.26
N LYS A 5 21.81 -13.78 -20.56
CA LYS A 5 20.60 -14.33 -19.95
C LYS A 5 19.70 -14.81 -21.09
N LYS A 6 19.23 -16.06 -21.05
CA LYS A 6 18.26 -16.56 -22.02
C LYS A 6 17.01 -15.67 -22.00
N PRO A 7 16.39 -15.39 -23.16
CA PRO A 7 15.17 -14.61 -23.22
C PRO A 7 14.08 -15.28 -22.40
N ASP A 8 13.30 -14.46 -21.71
CA ASP A 8 12.16 -14.91 -20.93
C ASP A 8 11.09 -15.48 -21.87
N PRO A 9 10.69 -16.75 -21.71
CA PRO A 9 9.74 -17.41 -22.62
C PRO A 9 8.31 -16.87 -22.49
N ARG A 10 8.00 -16.13 -21.43
CA ARG A 10 6.65 -15.61 -21.16
C ARG A 10 6.24 -14.52 -22.14
N THR A 11 4.97 -14.54 -22.55
CA THR A 11 4.35 -13.45 -23.33
C THR A 11 4.24 -12.16 -22.50
N HIS A 12 3.82 -11.08 -23.13
CA HIS A 12 3.58 -9.80 -22.45
C HIS A 12 2.43 -9.92 -21.44
N GLU A 13 1.34 -10.56 -21.85
CA GLU A 13 0.13 -10.79 -21.04
C GLU A 13 0.43 -11.73 -19.86
N GLU A 14 1.21 -12.79 -20.07
CA GLU A 14 1.62 -13.71 -19.00
C GLU A 14 2.47 -12.98 -17.93
N LYS A 15 3.34 -12.07 -18.35
CA LYS A 15 4.14 -11.25 -17.41
C LYS A 15 3.27 -10.31 -16.60
N GLN A 16 2.28 -9.67 -17.24
CA GLN A 16 1.32 -8.82 -16.56
C GLN A 16 0.48 -9.62 -15.56
N ALA A 17 -0.06 -10.77 -15.98
CA ALA A 17 -0.87 -11.62 -15.12
C ALA A 17 -0.09 -12.10 -13.88
N GLU A 18 1.13 -12.61 -14.05
CA GLU A 18 1.97 -13.05 -12.93
C GLU A 18 2.34 -11.88 -12.01
N PHE A 19 2.60 -10.70 -12.56
CA PHE A 19 2.83 -9.51 -11.74
C PHE A 19 1.60 -9.18 -10.88
N LEU A 20 0.42 -9.09 -11.50
CA LEU A 20 -0.84 -8.74 -10.84
C LEU A 20 -1.23 -9.76 -9.76
N GLU A 21 -1.07 -11.06 -10.03
CA GLU A 21 -1.27 -12.12 -9.03
C GLU A 21 -0.36 -11.93 -7.81
N ASN A 22 0.91 -11.56 -8.01
CA ASN A 22 1.77 -11.29 -6.86
C ASN A 22 1.40 -9.98 -6.13
N VAL A 23 0.81 -9.00 -6.82
CA VAL A 23 0.27 -7.80 -6.15
C VAL A 23 -0.92 -8.17 -5.26
N THR A 24 -1.85 -9.00 -5.73
CA THR A 24 -3.00 -9.44 -4.91
C THR A 24 -2.58 -10.25 -3.69
N LEU A 25 -1.57 -11.12 -3.84
CA LEU A 25 -1.12 -11.99 -2.74
C LEU A 25 -0.33 -11.27 -1.65
N TYR A 26 0.40 -10.21 -2.00
CA TYR A 26 1.39 -9.60 -1.10
C TYR A 26 1.16 -8.11 -0.81
N GLY A 27 0.35 -7.42 -1.62
CA GLY A 27 0.13 -5.98 -1.51
C GLY A 27 1.41 -5.15 -1.63
N ASN A 28 2.49 -5.72 -2.18
CA ASN A 28 3.81 -5.09 -2.23
C ASN A 28 4.39 -5.18 -3.64
N ILE A 29 4.49 -4.03 -4.31
CA ILE A 29 4.97 -3.92 -5.69
C ILE A 29 6.41 -4.42 -5.86
N THR A 30 7.29 -4.15 -4.89
CA THR A 30 8.69 -4.59 -4.95
C THR A 30 8.79 -6.10 -4.88
N GLU A 31 8.05 -6.72 -3.97
CA GLU A 31 7.99 -8.18 -3.86
C GLU A 31 7.32 -8.80 -5.08
N ALA A 32 6.25 -8.20 -5.60
CA ALA A 32 5.59 -8.67 -6.82
C ALA A 32 6.54 -8.65 -8.03
N CYS A 33 7.27 -7.56 -8.24
CA CYS A 33 8.30 -7.46 -9.26
C CYS A 33 9.39 -8.53 -9.09
N ARG A 34 9.88 -8.71 -7.84
CA ARG A 34 10.92 -9.69 -7.52
C ARG A 34 10.46 -11.12 -7.82
N LYS A 35 9.22 -11.46 -7.47
CA LYS A 35 8.61 -12.79 -7.70
C LYS A 35 8.41 -13.04 -9.19
N ALA A 36 7.84 -12.07 -9.91
CA ALA A 36 7.63 -12.12 -11.35
C ALA A 36 8.93 -11.99 -12.16
N ARG A 37 10.06 -11.65 -11.52
CA ARG A 37 11.36 -11.37 -12.15
C ARG A 37 11.29 -10.23 -13.18
N LEU A 38 10.45 -9.24 -12.89
CA LEU A 38 10.23 -8.07 -13.73
C LEU A 38 10.86 -6.84 -13.09
N ASP A 39 11.28 -5.92 -13.94
CA ASP A 39 11.82 -4.65 -13.48
C ASP A 39 10.69 -3.68 -13.15
N ARG A 40 10.77 -3.03 -11.99
CA ARG A 40 9.72 -2.12 -11.50
C ARG A 40 9.49 -0.93 -12.42
N LYS A 41 10.53 -0.39 -13.07
CA LYS A 41 10.38 0.69 -14.05
C LYS A 41 9.59 0.25 -15.26
N THR A 42 9.76 -1.00 -15.69
CA THR A 42 8.98 -1.59 -16.79
C THR A 42 7.50 -1.68 -16.42
N MET A 43 7.18 -2.10 -15.19
CA MET A 43 5.81 -2.19 -14.72
C MET A 43 5.12 -0.81 -14.68
N TYR A 44 5.79 0.21 -14.16
CA TYR A 44 5.23 1.57 -14.17
C TYR A 44 5.07 2.14 -15.59
N ARG A 45 5.97 1.81 -16.51
CA ARG A 45 5.79 2.18 -17.91
C ARG A 45 4.53 1.54 -18.50
N TRP A 46 4.34 0.23 -18.32
CA TRP A 46 3.10 -0.44 -18.76
C TRP A 46 1.86 0.17 -18.11
N LYS A 47 1.93 0.55 -16.84
CA LYS A 47 0.82 1.25 -16.16
C LYS A 47 0.46 2.59 -16.82
N ILE A 48 1.42 3.28 -17.42
CA ILE A 48 1.17 4.55 -18.14
C ILE A 48 0.65 4.27 -19.55
N ASP A 49 1.28 3.32 -20.25
CA ASP A 49 1.06 3.10 -21.67
C ASP A 49 -0.20 2.25 -21.95
N GLU A 50 -0.66 1.45 -20.98
CA GLU A 50 -1.68 0.42 -21.16
C GLU A 50 -2.83 0.59 -20.14
N PRO A 51 -3.94 1.25 -20.51
CA PRO A 51 -5.04 1.58 -19.60
C PRO A 51 -5.69 0.37 -18.92
N GLU A 52 -5.85 -0.74 -19.63
CA GLU A 52 -6.44 -1.97 -19.06
C GLU A 52 -5.54 -2.59 -17.99
N PHE A 53 -4.21 -2.59 -18.21
CA PHE A 53 -3.26 -3.03 -17.20
C PHE A 53 -3.23 -2.09 -16.00
N ALA A 54 -3.37 -0.77 -16.22
CA ALA A 54 -3.44 0.20 -15.14
C ALA A 54 -4.66 -0.04 -14.23
N LYS A 55 -5.82 -0.29 -14.83
CA LYS A 55 -7.04 -0.64 -14.10
C LYS A 55 -6.89 -1.95 -13.33
N ALA A 56 -6.38 -3.00 -13.98
CA ALA A 56 -6.14 -4.29 -13.34
C ALA A 56 -5.12 -4.20 -12.19
N TRP A 57 -4.13 -3.31 -12.32
CA TRP A 57 -3.19 -3.01 -11.24
C TRP A 57 -3.90 -2.42 -10.04
N ASP A 58 -4.72 -1.40 -10.23
CA ASP A 58 -5.41 -0.72 -9.13
C ASP A 58 -6.36 -1.68 -8.40
N GLU A 59 -7.08 -2.53 -9.13
CA GLU A 59 -7.89 -3.61 -8.56
C GLU A 59 -7.03 -4.62 -7.78
N ALA A 60 -5.93 -5.08 -8.36
CA ALA A 60 -5.02 -6.01 -7.70
C ALA A 60 -4.40 -5.42 -6.43
N ALA A 61 -4.11 -4.11 -6.43
CA ALA A 61 -3.56 -3.41 -5.29
C ALA A 61 -4.57 -3.32 -4.13
N GLU A 62 -5.85 -3.09 -4.42
CA GLU A 62 -6.91 -3.07 -3.41
C GLU A 62 -7.06 -4.45 -2.74
N ILE A 63 -7.11 -5.53 -3.54
CA ILE A 63 -7.12 -6.90 -3.01
C ILE A 63 -5.85 -7.18 -2.18
N GLY A 64 -4.69 -6.67 -2.64
CA GLY A 64 -3.43 -6.78 -1.92
C GLY A 64 -3.45 -6.09 -0.55
N ILE A 65 -4.22 -5.01 -0.38
CA ILE A 65 -4.41 -4.35 0.91
C ILE A 65 -5.19 -5.28 1.86
N GLU A 66 -6.25 -5.93 1.39
CA GLU A 66 -7.00 -6.91 2.19
C GLU A 66 -6.08 -8.06 2.66
N ALA A 67 -5.21 -8.57 1.78
CA ALA A 67 -4.23 -9.60 2.15
C ALA A 67 -3.24 -9.13 3.24
N ILE A 68 -2.83 -7.86 3.21
CA ILE A 68 -1.99 -7.27 4.26
C ILE A 68 -2.77 -7.17 5.58
N GLU A 69 -4.04 -6.79 5.54
CA GLU A 69 -4.88 -6.75 6.74
C GLU A 69 -5.06 -8.14 7.36
N ASP A 70 -5.26 -9.16 6.54
CA ASP A 70 -5.37 -10.55 6.99
C ASP A 70 -4.07 -11.05 7.62
N GLU A 71 -2.92 -10.73 7.04
CA GLU A 71 -1.63 -11.06 7.64
C GLU A 71 -1.41 -10.29 8.95
N ALA A 72 -1.84 -9.03 9.03
CA ALA A 72 -1.80 -8.26 10.26
C ALA A 72 -2.66 -8.92 11.36
N ARG A 73 -3.89 -9.34 11.02
CA ARG A 73 -4.77 -10.10 11.93
C ARG A 73 -4.12 -11.42 12.34
N ARG A 74 -3.57 -12.19 11.39
CA ARG A 74 -2.90 -13.46 11.69
C ARG A 74 -1.76 -13.25 12.69
N ARG A 75 -0.92 -12.23 12.49
CA ARG A 75 0.19 -11.92 13.39
C ARG A 75 -0.25 -11.41 14.76
N ALA A 76 -1.30 -10.60 14.81
CA ALA A 76 -1.85 -10.09 16.06
C ALA A 76 -2.48 -11.23 16.90
N PHE A 77 -3.32 -12.08 16.28
CA PHE A 77 -4.11 -13.09 16.99
C PHE A 77 -3.43 -14.45 17.12
N LYS A 78 -2.75 -14.92 16.06
CA LYS A 78 -2.08 -16.24 16.06
C LYS A 78 -0.59 -16.16 16.38
N GLY A 79 0.00 -14.97 16.30
CA GLY A 79 1.42 -14.74 16.55
C GLY A 79 2.33 -15.29 15.44
N THR A 80 3.64 -15.17 15.68
CA THR A 80 4.71 -15.71 14.84
C THR A 80 5.71 -16.46 15.68
N LEU A 81 6.28 -17.54 15.14
CA LEU A 81 7.36 -18.27 15.83
C LEU A 81 8.68 -17.53 15.63
N LYS A 82 9.30 -17.12 16.73
CA LYS A 82 10.62 -16.50 16.76
C LYS A 82 11.64 -17.50 17.30
N PRO A 83 12.77 -17.72 16.61
CA PRO A 83 13.82 -18.60 17.10
C PRO A 83 14.50 -18.00 18.34
N ILE A 84 14.80 -18.84 19.33
CA ILE A 84 15.60 -18.48 20.51
C ILE A 84 17.00 -19.05 20.31
N TYR A 85 18.01 -18.19 20.50
CA TYR A 85 19.42 -18.58 20.44
C TYR A 85 20.10 -18.40 21.80
N GLN A 86 20.94 -19.36 22.18
CA GLN A 86 21.83 -19.29 23.33
C GLN A 86 23.21 -19.76 22.90
N GLY A 87 24.25 -18.95 23.14
CA GLY A 87 25.61 -19.25 22.69
C GLY A 87 25.75 -19.43 21.17
N GLY A 88 24.91 -18.76 20.36
CA GLY A 88 24.90 -18.91 18.90
C GLY A 88 24.15 -20.14 18.38
N VAL A 89 23.68 -21.03 19.26
CA VAL A 89 22.92 -22.24 18.89
C VAL A 89 21.43 -21.96 19.05
N LYS A 90 20.63 -22.37 18.05
CA LYS A 90 19.16 -22.32 18.15
C LYS A 90 18.70 -23.37 19.16
N VAL A 91 18.13 -22.91 20.28
CA VAL A 91 17.68 -23.77 21.39
C VAL A 91 16.17 -23.95 21.44
N GLY A 92 15.41 -23.20 20.64
CA GLY A 92 13.96 -23.36 20.59
C GLY A 92 13.26 -22.28 19.78
N THR A 93 11.95 -22.15 20.01
CA THR A 93 11.13 -21.07 19.46
C THR A 93 10.13 -20.60 20.50
N VAL A 94 9.86 -19.29 20.52
CA VAL A 94 8.74 -18.69 21.25
C VAL A 94 7.71 -18.17 20.27
N ARG A 95 6.44 -18.20 20.65
CA ARG A 95 5.37 -17.55 19.89
C ARG A 95 5.22 -16.11 20.36
N GLU A 96 5.50 -15.17 19.47
CA GLU A 96 5.37 -13.73 19.70
C GLU A 96 4.11 -13.20 19.02
N TYR A 97 3.27 -12.52 19.78
CA TYR A 97 2.10 -11.80 19.29
C TYR A 97 2.45 -10.34 19.06
N SER A 98 1.73 -9.67 18.17
CA SER A 98 1.98 -8.26 17.86
C SER A 98 0.89 -7.36 18.43
N ASP A 99 1.12 -6.84 19.64
CA ASP A 99 0.21 -5.91 20.31
C ASP A 99 0.05 -4.61 19.51
N THR A 100 1.12 -4.14 18.86
CA THR A 100 1.07 -2.99 17.96
C THR A 100 0.06 -3.22 16.83
N LEU A 101 0.12 -4.37 16.14
CA LEU A 101 -0.85 -4.68 15.09
C LEU A 101 -2.26 -4.87 15.64
N LEU A 102 -2.41 -5.45 16.84
CA LEU A 102 -3.70 -5.55 17.52
C LEU A 102 -4.29 -4.15 17.80
N ILE A 103 -3.49 -3.22 18.29
CA ILE A 103 -3.89 -1.82 18.53
C ILE A 103 -4.29 -1.14 17.21
N PHE A 104 -3.52 -1.31 16.14
CA PHE A 104 -3.87 -0.76 14.83
C PHE A 104 -5.22 -1.31 14.32
N LEU A 105 -5.43 -2.62 14.40
CA LEU A 105 -6.69 -3.26 14.01
C LEU A 105 -7.88 -2.75 14.86
N LEU A 106 -7.69 -2.55 16.17
CA LEU A 106 -8.72 -1.98 17.04
C LEU A 106 -9.03 -0.52 16.71
N LYS A 107 -8.00 0.29 16.42
CA LYS A 107 -8.16 1.68 15.99
C LYS A 107 -8.88 1.79 14.65
N GLY A 108 -8.59 0.89 13.70
CA GLY A 108 -9.29 0.82 12.42
C GLY A 108 -10.76 0.39 12.58
N ALA A 109 -11.02 -0.72 13.26
CA ALA A 109 -12.36 -1.29 13.39
C ALA A 109 -13.30 -0.52 14.34
N LYS A 110 -12.74 0.15 15.36
CA LYS A 110 -13.50 0.88 16.39
C LYS A 110 -12.90 2.27 16.63
N GLY A 111 -12.66 3.00 15.54
CA GLY A 111 -12.02 4.32 15.57
C GLY A 111 -12.72 5.34 16.48
N SER A 112 -14.06 5.34 16.57
CA SER A 112 -14.78 6.25 17.48
C SER A 112 -14.38 6.07 18.96
N LYS A 113 -13.96 4.85 19.35
CA LYS A 113 -13.56 4.50 20.70
C LYS A 113 -12.06 4.62 20.95
N TYR A 114 -11.23 4.27 19.96
CA TYR A 114 -9.78 4.11 20.16
C TYR A 114 -8.91 5.09 19.36
N LYS A 115 -9.48 5.89 18.45
CA LYS A 115 -8.73 6.90 17.71
C LYS A 115 -8.29 8.01 18.66
N GLU A 116 -7.03 8.41 18.53
CA GLU A 116 -6.47 9.50 19.31
C GLU A 116 -7.14 10.82 18.91
N ARG A 117 -7.57 11.59 19.91
CA ARG A 117 -8.13 12.92 19.72
C ARG A 117 -7.06 13.93 20.11
N MET A 118 -6.61 14.72 19.14
CA MET A 118 -5.78 15.88 19.40
C MET A 118 -6.69 17.08 19.67
N GLN A 119 -6.58 17.68 20.84
CA GLN A 119 -7.20 18.98 21.13
C GLN A 119 -6.11 20.04 21.00
N LEU A 120 -6.31 20.99 20.10
CA LEU A 120 -5.50 22.20 20.01
C LEU A 120 -6.21 23.28 20.81
N SER A 121 -5.57 23.75 21.87
CA SER A 121 -6.08 24.83 22.71
C SER A 121 -5.06 25.96 22.76
N GLY A 122 -5.55 27.19 22.70
CA GLY A 122 -4.80 28.41 22.93
C GLY A 122 -5.49 29.22 24.01
N ASP A 123 -4.74 30.04 24.72
CA ASP A 123 -5.29 30.93 25.73
C ASP A 123 -5.52 32.34 25.16
N LYS A 124 -5.94 33.29 26.02
CA LYS A 124 -6.20 34.67 25.60
C LYS A 124 -4.95 35.41 25.11
N GLU A 125 -3.77 35.06 25.62
CA GLU A 125 -2.50 35.68 25.25
C GLU A 125 -1.87 34.96 24.03
N ASN A 126 -2.15 33.67 23.87
CA ASN A 126 -1.64 32.81 22.81
C ASN A 126 -2.77 31.98 22.17
N PRO A 127 -3.63 32.59 21.33
CA PRO A 127 -4.72 31.89 20.67
C PRO A 127 -4.19 30.95 19.57
N VAL A 128 -4.95 29.89 19.26
CA VAL A 128 -4.68 29.07 18.07
C VAL A 128 -5.04 29.89 16.84
N ALA A 129 -4.02 30.38 16.12
CA ALA A 129 -4.22 31.08 14.85
C ALA A 129 -4.46 30.07 13.71
N LEU A 130 -5.57 30.22 12.99
CA LEU A 130 -5.88 29.45 11.79
C LEU A 130 -5.73 30.34 10.56
N GLU A 131 -4.80 29.98 9.67
CA GLU A 131 -4.69 30.62 8.35
C GLU A 131 -5.49 29.78 7.34
N ILE A 132 -6.66 30.28 6.94
CA ILE A 132 -7.50 29.61 5.95
C ILE A 132 -7.12 30.17 4.57
N ARG A 133 -6.45 29.35 3.76
CA ARG A 133 -6.22 29.66 2.34
C ARG A 133 -7.36 29.07 1.53
N SER A 134 -8.13 29.94 0.89
CA SER A 134 -9.13 29.53 -0.09
C SER A 134 -8.66 29.95 -1.48
N THR A 135 -8.84 29.05 -2.44
CA THR A 135 -8.64 29.34 -3.86
C THR A 135 -10.01 29.39 -4.50
N VAL A 136 -10.42 30.58 -4.95
CA VAL A 136 -11.64 30.75 -5.75
C VAL A 136 -11.26 30.48 -7.20
N VAL A 137 -11.78 29.38 -7.75
CA VAL A 137 -11.68 29.09 -9.18
C VAL A 137 -12.90 29.71 -9.84
N PHE A 138 -12.67 30.69 -10.71
CA PHE A 138 -13.73 31.22 -11.56
C PHE A 138 -13.80 30.37 -12.83
N GLU A 139 -14.93 29.70 -13.06
CA GLU A 139 -15.24 29.12 -14.37
C GLU A 139 -15.63 30.27 -15.31
N ASP A 140 -14.89 30.39 -16.41
CA ASP A 140 -15.09 31.39 -17.44
C ASP A 140 -16.39 31.09 -18.19
N MET A 141 -17.46 31.80 -17.84
CA MET A 141 -18.76 31.73 -18.51
C MET A 141 -18.78 32.69 -19.70
N SER A 142 -17.88 32.51 -20.67
CA SER A 142 -17.83 33.29 -21.91
C SER A 142 -18.17 32.46 -23.16
N GLU A 143 -19.31 31.78 -23.13
CA GLU A 143 -20.00 31.30 -24.35
C GLU A 143 -21.52 31.52 -24.27
N GLN A 144 -21.95 32.76 -24.07
CA GLN A 144 -23.32 33.16 -24.44
C GLN A 144 -23.32 34.56 -25.06
N GLN A 145 -22.66 34.71 -26.20
CA GLN A 145 -23.01 35.73 -27.19
C GLN A 145 -22.61 35.24 -28.59
N THR A 146 -23.49 34.47 -29.23
CA THR A 146 -23.75 34.53 -30.68
C THR A 146 -24.97 33.67 -31.02
N LYS A 147 -25.87 34.23 -31.82
CA LYS A 147 -27.22 33.80 -32.23
C LYS A 147 -28.31 34.31 -31.28
N SER A 148 -29.22 35.20 -31.67
CA SER A 148 -29.68 35.60 -33.01
C SER A 148 -30.27 37.01 -32.99
#